data_AF-A0A6I1K368-F1
#
_entry.id   AF-A0A6I1K368-F1
#
_cell.length_a   1.000
_cell.length_b   1.000
_cell.length_c   1.000
_cell.angle_alpha   90.00
_cell.angle_beta   90.00
_cell.angle_gamma   90.00
#
_symmetry.space_group_name_H-M   'P 1'
#
loop_
_entity.id
_entity.type
_entity.pdbx_description
1 polymer ?
#
loop_
_entity_poly.entity_id
_entity_poly.type
_entity_poly.pdbx_seq_one_letter_code
_entity_poly.pdbx_strand_id
1 'polypeptide(L)' 'MDATFAATAPKDTYRLMEALRHAGIYFDVTVNGPKDNPDEQSYDIFWFRKEDDQDLIASIIRTTFPKPD' A
#
# COMPACT_ATOMS: atom_id res chain seq x y z
N MET A 1 -4.25 11.04 -10.50
CA MET A 1 -2.95 10.84 -9.82
C MET A 1 -2.83 11.95 -8.78
N ASP A 2 -2.67 11.74 -7.48
CA ASP A 2 -1.96 10.68 -6.76
C ASP A 2 -2.45 10.57 -5.32
N ALA A 3 -2.89 9.41 -4.87
CA ALA A 3 -2.88 9.14 -3.43
C ALA A 3 -1.73 8.16 -3.19
N THR A 4 -0.82 8.56 -2.32
CA THR A 4 0.43 7.84 -2.03
C THR A 4 0.35 7.36 -0.60
N PHE A 5 0.60 6.07 -0.39
CA PHE A 5 0.81 5.51 0.96
C PHE A 5 2.27 5.07 1.06
N ALA A 6 2.99 5.64 2.02
CA ALA A 6 4.32 5.18 2.37
C ALA A 6 4.18 4.09 3.45
N ALA A 7 4.50 2.84 3.09
CA ALA A 7 4.59 1.74 4.05
C ALA A 7 6.05 1.54 4.43
N THR A 8 6.34 1.56 5.74
CA THR A 8 7.71 1.47 6.26
C THR A 8 8.17 0.04 6.51
N ALA A 9 7.25 -0.92 6.65
CA ALA A 9 7.58 -2.32 6.89
C ALA A 9 7.24 -3.19 5.66
N PRO A 10 8.16 -4.05 5.20
CA PRO A 10 7.93 -4.92 4.04
C PRO A 10 6.68 -5.79 4.22
N LYS A 11 6.50 -6.39 5.40
CA LYS A 11 5.38 -7.29 5.70
C LYS A 11 4.02 -6.63 5.52
N ASP A 12 3.88 -5.39 5.94
CA ASP A 12 2.59 -4.70 5.86
C ASP A 12 2.33 -4.15 4.46
N THR A 13 3.39 -3.83 3.72
CA THR A 13 3.32 -3.50 2.29
C THR A 13 2.70 -4.64 1.50
N TYR A 14 3.19 -5.87 1.67
CA TYR A 14 2.66 -7.04 0.97
C TYR A 14 1.17 -7.27 1.25
N ARG A 15 0.74 -7.12 2.51
CA ARG A 15 -0.67 -7.25 2.89
C ARG A 15 -1.55 -6.20 2.20
N LEU A 16 -1.07 -4.96 2.13
CA LEU A 16 -1.79 -3.88 1.46
C LEU A 16 -1.90 -4.15 -0.05
N MET A 17 -0.81 -4.59 -0.69
CA MET A 17 -0.80 -4.96 -2.12
C MET A 17 -1.79 -6.09 -2.43
N GLU A 18 -1.84 -7.13 -1.59
CA GLU A 18 -2.82 -8.21 -1.75
C GLU A 18 -4.25 -7.69 -1.63
N ALA A 19 -4.55 -6.88 -0.61
CA ALA A 19 -5.89 -6.33 -0.41
C ALA A 19 -6.34 -5.43 -1.58
N LEU A 20 -5.44 -4.57 -2.09
CA LEU A 20 -5.70 -3.75 -3.28
C LEU A 20 -5.96 -4.61 -4.52
N ARG A 21 -5.18 -5.67 -4.73
CA ARG A 21 -5.36 -6.62 -5.84
C ARG A 21 -6.71 -7.34 -5.74
N HIS A 22 -7.08 -7.81 -4.55
CA HIS A 22 -8.36 -8.47 -4.32
C HIS A 22 -9.56 -7.54 -4.57
N ALA A 23 -9.40 -6.25 -4.30
CA ALA A 23 -10.40 -5.23 -4.58
C ALA A 23 -10.43 -4.76 -6.05
N GLY A 24 -9.56 -5.30 -6.91
CA GLY A 24 -9.47 -4.89 -8.31
C GLY A 24 -8.87 -3.49 -8.53
N ILE A 25 -8.18 -2.94 -7.53
CA ILE A 25 -7.53 -1.64 -7.60
C ILE A 25 -6.19 -1.79 -8.30
N TYR A 26 -5.97 -0.99 -9.34
CA TYR A 26 -4.69 -0.93 -10.03
C TYR A 26 -3.71 -0.03 -9.27
N PHE A 27 -2.53 -0.55 -8.98
CA PHE A 27 -1.49 0.13 -8.21
C PHE A 27 -0.10 -0.15 -8.78
N ASP A 28 0.81 0.76 -8.48
CA ASP A 28 2.24 0.70 -8.76
C ASP A 28 3.01 0.75 -7.45
N VAL A 29 4.22 0.19 -7.42
CA VAL A 29 5.05 0.11 -6.22
C VAL A 29 6.48 0.50 -6.54
N THR A 30 6.98 1.49 -5.81
CA THR A 30 8.40 1.85 -5.83
C THR A 30 9.06 1.29 -4.58
N VAL A 31 10.12 0.52 -4.77
CA VAL A 31 10.97 0.01 -3.69
C VAL A 31 12.17 0.94 -3.55
N ASN A 32 12.33 1.51 -2.36
CA ASN A 32 13.47 2.35 -2.02
C ASN A 32 14.38 1.59 -1.05
N GLY A 33 15.70 1.77 -1.20
CA GLY A 33 16.70 1.13 -0.35
C GLY A 33 17.52 0.04 -1.04
N PRO A 34 18.54 -0.51 -0.36
CA PRO A 34 19.45 -1.49 -0.93
C PRO A 34 18.74 -2.82 -1.24
N LYS A 35 18.94 -3.33 -2.45
CA LYS A 35 18.33 -4.61 -2.90
C LYS A 35 18.78 -5.80 -2.03
N ASP A 36 19.99 -5.73 -1.50
CA ASP A 36 20.62 -6.80 -0.72
C ASP A 36 20.20 -6.82 0.76
N ASN A 37 19.49 -5.79 1.25
CA ASN A 37 18.95 -5.76 2.61
C ASN A 37 17.45 -5.42 2.63
N PRO A 38 16.57 -6.43 2.60
CA PRO A 38 15.11 -6.22 2.56
C PRO A 38 14.55 -5.59 3.84
N ASP A 39 15.25 -5.69 4.97
CA ASP A 39 14.84 -5.05 6.23
C ASP A 39 15.08 -3.53 6.23
N GLU A 40 15.93 -3.02 5.32
CA GLU A 40 16.16 -1.59 5.11
C GLU A 40 15.35 -1.02 3.93
N GLN A 41 14.52 -1.84 3.28
CA GLN A 41 13.70 -1.38 2.16
C GLN A 41 12.42 -0.71 2.66
N SER A 42 12.10 0.43 2.06
CA SER A 42 10.80 1.10 2.19
C SER A 42 10.04 1.03 0.87
N TYR A 43 8.71 1.05 0.96
CA TYR A 43 7.85 0.82 -0.20
C TYR A 43 6.84 1.96 -0.32
N ASP A 44 6.88 2.64 -1.46
CA ASP A 44 5.88 3.63 -1.82
C ASP A 44 4.86 2.99 -2.75
N ILE A 45 3.59 3.03 -2.37
CA ILE A 45 2.49 2.48 -3.17
C ILE A 45 1.68 3.64 -3.76
N PHE A 46 1.51 3.59 -5.07
CA PHE A 46 0.74 4.55 -5.87
C PHE A 46 -0.46 3.84 -6.46
N TRP A 47 -1.64 4.46 -6.47
CA TRP A 47 -2.81 3.85 -7.11
C TRP A 47 -3.63 4.86 -7.90
N PHE A 48 -4.34 4.33 -8.89
CA PHE A 48 -5.14 5.13 -9.80
C PHE A 48 -6.51 5.35 -9.17
N ARG A 49 -6.80 6.61 -8.82
CA ARG A 49 -8.07 7.00 -8.23
C ARG A 49 -9.16 7.15 -9.30
N LYS A 50 -10.25 6.39 -9.18
CA LYS A 50 -11.60 6.84 -9.57
C LYS A 50 -12.29 7.42 -8.32
N GLU A 51 -13.22 8.34 -8.49
CA GLU A 51 -13.91 9.01 -7.37
C GLU A 51 -14.57 8.01 -6.41
N ASP A 52 -15.16 6.93 -6.94
CA ASP A 52 -15.81 5.87 -6.16
C ASP A 52 -14.84 4.97 -5.35
N ASP A 53 -13.56 4.94 -5.72
CA ASP A 53 -12.60 4.02 -5.09
C ASP A 53 -12.00 4.59 -3.79
N GLN A 54 -12.22 5.87 -3.48
CA GLN A 54 -11.58 6.54 -2.33
C GLN A 54 -12.00 5.94 -0.98
N ASP A 55 -13.30 5.72 -0.78
CA ASP A 55 -13.82 5.09 0.45
C ASP A 55 -13.39 3.63 0.56
N LEU A 56 -13.35 2.91 -0.57
CA LEU A 56 -12.88 1.53 -0.65
C LEU A 56 -11.40 1.43 -0.25
N ILE A 57 -10.54 2.28 -0.82
CA ILE A 57 -9.10 2.33 -0.49
C ILE A 57 -8.89 2.71 0.98
N ALA A 58 -9.63 3.70 1.49
CA ALA A 58 -9.55 4.08 2.90
C ALA A 58 -9.98 2.93 3.83
N SER A 59 -10.99 2.15 3.44
CA SER A 59 -11.39 0.94 4.16
C SER A 59 -10.31 -0.12 4.13
N ILE A 60 -9.70 -0.39 2.96
CA ILE A 60 -8.62 -1.37 2.81
C ILE A 60 -7.43 -1.02 3.71
N ILE A 61 -7.02 0.25 3.74
CA ILE A 61 -5.92 0.72 4.58
C ILE A 61 -6.27 0.51 6.06
N ARG A 62 -7.48 0.89 6.51
CA ARG A 62 -7.91 0.69 7.91
C ARG A 62 -7.96 -0.78 8.33
N THR A 63 -8.38 -1.67 7.43
CA THR A 63 -8.43 -3.11 7.71
C THR A 63 -7.03 -3.74 7.72
N THR A 64 -6.12 -3.25 6.88
CA THR A 64 -4.75 -3.76 6.78
C THR A 64 -3.87 -3.25 7.94
N PHE A 65 -4.10 -2.01 8.36
CA PHE A 65 -3.37 -1.32 9.42
C PHE A 65 -4.33 -0.85 10.52
N PRO A 66 -4.89 -1.77 11.33
CA PRO A 66 -5.64 -1.36 12.50
C PRO A 66 -4.71 -0.58 13.43
N LYS A 67 -5.17 0.58 13.92
CA LYS A 67 -4.44 1.27 14.98
C LYS A 67 -4.34 0.32 16.18
N PRO A 68 -3.18 0.23 16.84
CA PRO A 68 -3.12 -0.44 18.13
C PRO A 68 -4.10 0.28 19.08
N ASP A 69 -4.99 -0.48 19.72
CA ASP A 69 -5.84 -0.03 20.82
C ASP A 69 -5.04 0.65 21.94
#